data_AF-A0A9Q9SFY2-F1
#
_entry.id   AF-A0A9Q9SFY2-F1
#
_cell.length_a   1.000
_cell.length_b   1.000
_cell.length_c   1.000
_cell.angle_alpha   90.00
_cell.angle_beta   90.00
_cell.angle_gamma   90.00
#
_symmetry.space_group_name_H-M   'P 1'
#
loop_
_entity.id
_entity.type
_entity.pdbx_description
1 polymer ?
#
loop_
_entity_poly.entity_id
_entity_poly.type
_entity_poly.pdbx_seq_one_letter_code
_entity_poly.pdbx_strand_id
1 'polypeptide(L)'
;MNVRAGALALALTVPGVLAACGPHDGETAATRRTVCITGYNEYDRKLHEFWLDNEHRSGCFGNPSARDAGEAFGGGGGFACGCKVTPGQQVKLSWLFAQPLDDIQRGIPAEHKTIDVTIPQPESATSRYLRVYFRNNGTAELQWVDDMNAPELPPTAQQ
;
A
#
# COMPACT_ATOMS: atom_id res chain seq x y z
N MET A 1 -15.11 32.47 81.11
CA MET A 1 -15.89 31.25 81.41
C MET A 1 -17.03 31.13 80.42
N ASN A 2 -16.95 30.16 79.51
CA ASN A 2 -18.02 29.17 79.26
C ASN A 2 -17.70 28.39 77.99
N VAL A 3 -17.31 27.14 78.23
CA VAL A 3 -17.13 26.08 77.25
C VAL A 3 -18.51 25.58 76.84
N ARG A 4 -18.74 25.37 75.54
CA ARG A 4 -19.75 24.42 75.07
C ARG A 4 -19.16 23.57 73.97
N ALA A 5 -19.03 22.29 74.31
CA ALA A 5 -18.77 21.19 73.41
C ALA A 5 -20.03 20.87 72.60
N GLY A 6 -19.86 20.50 71.34
CA GLY A 6 -20.89 19.96 70.46
C GLY A 6 -20.21 19.10 69.40
N ALA A 7 -20.53 17.81 69.41
CA ALA A 7 -19.82 16.77 68.69
C ALA A 7 -20.34 16.56 67.25
N LEU A 8 -19.48 15.88 66.47
CA LEU A 8 -19.79 14.91 65.41
C LEU A 8 -20.52 15.38 64.15
N ALA A 9 -19.77 15.43 63.04
CA ALA A 9 -20.16 14.77 61.79
C ALA A 9 -18.90 14.52 60.94
N LEU A 10 -18.49 13.25 60.81
CA LEU A 10 -17.56 12.83 59.76
C LEU A 10 -18.28 12.97 58.41
N ALA A 11 -17.80 13.86 57.55
CA ALA A 11 -18.12 13.85 56.13
C ALA A 11 -16.92 13.29 55.38
N LEU A 12 -16.99 11.99 55.05
CA LEU A 12 -16.11 11.33 54.07
C LEU A 12 -16.40 11.93 52.69
N THR A 13 -15.61 12.91 52.30
CA THR A 13 -15.58 13.40 50.91
C THR A 13 -14.76 12.43 50.08
N VAL A 14 -15.44 11.51 49.38
CA VAL A 14 -14.84 10.75 48.29
C VAL A 14 -14.65 11.71 47.11
N PRO A 15 -13.43 11.93 46.60
CA PRO A 15 -13.24 12.65 45.35
C PRO A 15 -13.83 11.80 44.23
N GLY A 16 -14.91 12.27 43.61
CA GLY A 16 -15.43 11.69 42.39
C GLY A 16 -14.38 11.79 41.30
N VAL A 17 -13.73 10.67 40.99
CA VAL A 17 -12.97 10.53 39.75
C VAL A 17 -14.00 10.53 38.62
N LEU A 18 -14.15 11.67 37.95
CA LEU A 18 -14.85 11.72 36.68
C LEU A 18 -14.04 10.86 35.70
N ALA A 19 -14.48 9.63 35.52
CA ALA A 19 -14.06 8.78 34.41
C ALA A 19 -14.49 9.48 33.12
N ALA A 20 -13.57 10.25 32.54
CA ALA A 20 -13.68 10.73 31.18
C ALA A 20 -13.49 9.52 30.24
N CYS A 21 -14.56 8.77 30.00
CA CYS A 21 -14.66 7.94 28.81
C CYS A 21 -15.02 8.84 27.62
N GLY A 22 -14.06 9.68 27.20
CA GLY A 22 -14.09 10.23 25.86
C GLY A 22 -13.69 9.12 24.88
N PRO A 23 -14.34 8.98 23.72
CA PRO A 23 -13.79 8.16 22.66
C PRO A 23 -12.48 8.82 22.21
N HIS A 24 -11.37 8.31 22.74
CA HIS A 24 -10.09 8.42 22.07
C HIS A 24 -10.20 7.63 20.75
N ASP A 25 -9.51 8.14 19.74
CA ASP A 25 -9.21 7.47 18.47
C ASP A 25 -10.21 7.74 17.33
N GLY A 26 -10.31 9.02 16.96
CA GLY A 26 -10.71 9.47 15.63
C GLY A 26 -9.60 9.35 14.58
N GLU A 27 -8.56 8.56 14.85
CA GLU A 27 -7.63 8.08 13.84
C GLU A 27 -8.05 6.63 13.59
N THR A 28 -8.90 6.46 12.58
CA THR A 28 -9.29 5.13 12.11
C THR A 28 -7.99 4.39 11.79
N ALA A 29 -7.57 3.48 12.67
CA ALA A 29 -6.47 2.57 12.37
C ALA A 29 -6.85 1.88 11.06
N ALA A 30 -6.23 2.34 9.96
CA ALA A 30 -6.62 1.94 8.62
C ALA A 30 -6.53 0.42 8.56
N THR A 31 -7.68 -0.22 8.34
CA THR A 31 -7.76 -1.68 8.46
C THR A 31 -6.98 -2.29 7.30
N ARG A 32 -6.01 -3.13 7.65
CA ARG A 32 -5.22 -3.88 6.68
C ARG A 32 -6.12 -4.85 5.90
N ARG A 33 -6.06 -4.80 4.58
CA ARG A 33 -6.87 -5.57 3.63
C ARG A 33 -6.01 -6.58 2.89
N THR A 34 -6.55 -7.76 2.65
CA THR A 34 -5.88 -8.78 1.82
C THR A 34 -6.26 -8.57 0.36
N VAL A 35 -5.28 -8.59 -0.54
CA VAL A 35 -5.47 -8.37 -1.98
C VAL A 35 -4.71 -9.38 -2.83
N CYS A 36 -5.05 -9.40 -4.12
CA CYS A 36 -4.24 -9.94 -5.20
C CYS A 36 -3.61 -8.79 -5.96
N ILE A 37 -2.29 -8.84 -6.19
CA ILE A 37 -1.57 -7.81 -6.93
C ILE A 37 -1.22 -8.30 -8.33
N THR A 38 -1.22 -7.38 -9.30
CA THR A 38 -0.64 -7.59 -10.63
C THR A 38 0.00 -6.30 -11.14
N GLY A 39 0.89 -6.43 -12.11
CA GLY A 39 1.63 -5.33 -12.71
C GLY A 39 1.38 -5.21 -14.21
N TYR A 40 1.31 -3.97 -14.68
CA TYR A 40 1.18 -3.57 -16.08
C TYR A 40 2.40 -2.73 -16.47
N ASN A 41 3.15 -3.16 -17.47
CA ASN A 41 4.45 -2.59 -17.81
C ASN A 41 4.40 -1.76 -19.10
N GLU A 42 4.53 -0.43 -19.04
CA GLU A 42 4.63 0.39 -20.27
C GLU A 42 6.03 0.37 -20.90
N TYR A 43 7.04 -0.14 -20.19
CA TYR A 43 8.38 -0.21 -20.74
C TYR A 43 8.47 -1.31 -21.80
N ASP A 44 9.21 -1.02 -22.88
CA ASP A 44 9.56 -2.04 -23.89
C ASP A 44 10.45 -3.15 -23.29
N ARG A 45 11.23 -2.81 -22.25
CA ARG A 45 12.03 -3.77 -21.50
C ARG A 45 11.16 -4.53 -20.50
N LYS A 46 11.41 -5.84 -20.38
CA LYS A 46 10.80 -6.69 -19.35
C LYS A 46 11.23 -6.24 -17.95
N LEU A 47 10.30 -6.24 -17.00
CA LEU A 47 10.64 -6.17 -15.57
C LEU A 47 10.91 -7.58 -15.05
N HIS A 48 11.99 -7.75 -14.30
CA HIS A 48 12.29 -9.02 -13.64
C HIS A 48 11.35 -9.25 -12.45
N GLU A 49 11.13 -8.22 -11.64
CA GLU A 49 10.22 -8.25 -10.51
C GLU A 49 9.88 -6.85 -10.02
N PHE A 50 8.84 -6.74 -9.21
CA PHE A 50 8.54 -5.58 -8.40
C PHE A 50 8.09 -5.98 -7.00
N TRP A 51 8.23 -5.05 -6.08
CA TRP A 51 7.83 -5.15 -4.69
C TRP A 51 7.14 -3.85 -4.26
N LEU A 52 5.96 -3.98 -3.68
CA LEU A 52 5.23 -2.92 -3.02
C LEU A 52 5.32 -3.17 -1.52
N ASP A 53 5.92 -2.23 -0.78
CA ASP A 53 6.17 -2.33 0.66
C ASP A 53 7.19 -3.42 1.07
N ASN A 54 8.31 -3.50 0.36
CA ASN A 54 9.37 -4.49 0.65
C ASN A 54 10.00 -4.34 2.05
N GLU A 55 10.07 -3.10 2.56
CA GLU A 55 10.74 -2.79 3.83
C GLU A 55 10.13 -3.55 5.02
N HIS A 56 8.83 -3.89 4.95
CA HIS A 56 8.12 -4.58 6.02
C HIS A 56 8.05 -6.11 5.84
N ARG A 57 8.79 -6.70 4.87
CA ARG A 57 8.80 -8.15 4.53
C ARG A 57 7.42 -8.80 4.32
N SER A 58 6.37 -7.99 4.26
CA SER A 58 4.97 -8.37 4.07
C SER A 58 4.38 -7.72 2.81
N GLY A 59 5.26 -7.11 2.02
CA GLY A 59 4.94 -6.43 0.78
C GLY A 59 4.39 -7.36 -0.30
N CYS A 60 3.57 -6.78 -1.17
CA CYS A 60 3.07 -7.44 -2.36
C CYS A 60 4.18 -7.47 -3.43
N PHE A 61 4.25 -8.53 -4.24
CA PHE A 61 5.29 -8.65 -5.27
C PHE A 61 4.74 -9.28 -6.55
N GLY A 62 5.47 -9.13 -7.65
CA GLY A 62 5.11 -9.74 -8.92
C GLY A 62 6.15 -9.52 -10.02
N ASN A 63 5.86 -10.03 -11.22
CA ASN A 63 6.75 -9.94 -12.38
C ASN A 63 5.92 -9.68 -13.64
N PRO A 64 5.77 -8.43 -14.08
CA PRO A 64 5.08 -8.12 -15.31
C PRO A 64 5.99 -8.39 -16.51
N SER A 65 5.40 -8.93 -17.56
CA SER A 65 6.13 -9.24 -18.80
C SER A 65 6.47 -7.99 -19.61
N ALA A 66 7.26 -8.15 -20.67
CA ALA A 66 7.43 -7.08 -21.67
C ALA A 66 6.14 -6.89 -22.47
N ARG A 67 6.03 -5.72 -23.11
CA ARG A 67 4.97 -5.34 -24.03
C ARG A 67 5.24 -5.93 -25.41
N ASP A 68 4.22 -6.52 -26.02
CA ASP A 68 4.29 -6.91 -27.43
C ASP A 68 4.18 -5.68 -28.34
N ALA A 69 4.70 -5.78 -29.57
CA ALA A 69 4.65 -4.66 -30.50
C ALA A 69 3.21 -4.24 -30.80
N GLY A 70 2.88 -2.98 -30.54
CA GLY A 70 1.54 -2.41 -30.75
C GLY A 70 0.64 -2.43 -29.52
N GLU A 71 0.99 -3.15 -28.47
CA GLU A 71 0.23 -3.14 -27.21
C GLU A 71 0.51 -1.88 -26.40
N ALA A 72 -0.36 -1.47 -25.47
CA ALA A 72 -0.06 -0.35 -24.58
C ALA A 72 0.78 -0.78 -23.36
N PHE A 73 0.59 -2.01 -22.92
CA PHE A 73 1.22 -2.58 -21.73
C PHE A 73 1.75 -3.99 -21.97
N GLY A 74 2.83 -4.31 -21.27
CA GLY A 74 3.40 -5.62 -21.11
C GLY A 74 2.96 -6.28 -19.83
N GLY A 75 2.47 -7.51 -19.95
CA GLY A 75 2.03 -8.30 -18.82
C GLY A 75 0.78 -7.81 -18.09
N GLY A 76 0.04 -8.81 -17.63
CA GLY A 76 -0.65 -8.88 -16.34
C GLY A 76 -0.23 -10.23 -15.76
N GLY A 77 1.04 -10.32 -15.32
CA GLY A 77 1.59 -11.58 -14.79
C GLY A 77 0.66 -12.17 -13.73
N GLY A 78 0.62 -13.50 -13.62
CA GLY A 78 -0.29 -14.20 -12.71
C GLY A 78 -0.36 -13.55 -11.33
N PHE A 79 -1.55 -13.55 -10.73
CA PHE A 79 -1.79 -12.83 -9.48
C PHE A 79 -0.93 -13.37 -8.34
N ALA A 80 -0.27 -12.46 -7.63
CA ALA A 80 0.23 -12.76 -6.30
C ALA A 80 -0.85 -12.38 -5.28
N CYS A 81 -1.53 -13.38 -4.73
CA CYS A 81 -2.63 -13.20 -3.79
C CYS A 81 -2.20 -13.43 -2.35
N GLY A 82 -2.90 -12.80 -1.41
CA GLY A 82 -2.70 -13.01 0.02
C GLY A 82 -1.79 -11.97 0.68
N CYS A 83 -1.22 -11.03 -0.10
CA CYS A 83 -0.51 -9.89 0.47
C CYS A 83 -1.50 -8.91 1.12
N LYS A 84 -1.00 -8.13 2.06
CA LYS A 84 -1.83 -7.27 2.89
C LYS A 84 -1.41 -5.81 2.75
N VAL A 85 -2.35 -4.94 2.41
CA VAL A 85 -2.12 -3.50 2.23
C VAL A 85 -3.05 -2.68 3.10
N THR A 86 -2.67 -1.44 3.37
CA THR A 86 -3.44 -0.50 4.18
C THR A 86 -3.86 0.68 3.30
N PRO A 87 -5.16 0.94 3.07
CA PRO A 87 -5.60 2.09 2.30
C PRO A 87 -5.04 3.40 2.86
N GLY A 88 -4.56 4.28 1.98
CA GLY A 88 -3.97 5.59 2.35
C GLY A 88 -2.55 5.53 2.92
N GLN A 89 -1.99 4.34 3.18
CA GLN A 89 -0.60 4.20 3.64
C GLN A 89 0.37 4.58 2.52
N GLN A 90 1.36 5.42 2.82
CA GLN A 90 2.50 5.66 1.94
C GLN A 90 3.51 4.52 2.09
N VAL A 91 3.95 3.95 0.97
CA VAL A 91 4.88 2.82 0.91
C VAL A 91 5.88 3.00 -0.23
N LYS A 92 6.99 2.25 -0.17
CA LYS A 92 7.92 2.16 -1.29
C LYS A 92 7.44 1.15 -2.32
N LEU A 93 7.40 1.57 -3.57
CA LEU A 93 7.30 0.69 -4.73
C LEU A 93 8.67 0.60 -5.38
N SER A 94 9.20 -0.61 -5.50
CA SER A 94 10.46 -0.91 -6.17
C SER A 94 10.26 -1.87 -7.32
N TRP A 95 11.00 -1.71 -8.40
CA TRP A 95 11.04 -2.67 -9.50
C TRP A 95 12.43 -2.78 -10.12
N LEU A 96 12.69 -3.95 -10.69
CA LEU A 96 13.95 -4.35 -11.29
C LEU A 96 13.74 -4.65 -12.76
N PHE A 97 14.58 -4.11 -13.64
CA PHE A 97 14.54 -4.49 -15.05
C PHE A 97 15.25 -5.83 -15.27
N ALA A 98 14.71 -6.65 -16.17
CA ALA A 98 15.40 -7.85 -16.62
C ALA A 98 16.70 -7.48 -17.32
N GLN A 99 17.73 -8.29 -17.10
CA GLN A 99 19.05 -8.12 -17.70
C GLN A 99 19.35 -9.27 -18.69
N PRO A 100 20.08 -8.97 -19.78
CA PRO A 100 20.73 -10.00 -20.58
C PRO A 100 21.67 -10.87 -19.73
N LEU A 101 21.79 -12.15 -20.06
CA LEU A 101 22.65 -13.09 -19.34
C LEU A 101 24.12 -12.62 -19.31
N ASP A 102 24.62 -12.08 -20.42
CA ASP A 102 25.99 -11.59 -20.54
C ASP A 102 26.28 -10.39 -19.61
N ASP A 103 25.28 -9.57 -19.29
CA ASP A 103 25.42 -8.48 -18.32
C ASP A 103 25.51 -9.03 -16.89
N ILE A 104 24.67 -10.02 -16.58
CA ILE A 104 24.70 -10.73 -15.29
C ILE A 104 26.06 -11.40 -15.08
N GLN A 105 26.57 -12.11 -16.08
CA GLN A 105 27.88 -12.79 -16.03
C GLN A 105 29.05 -11.81 -15.86
N ARG A 106 28.93 -10.59 -16.38
CA ARG A 106 29.91 -9.52 -16.18
C ARG A 106 29.75 -8.78 -14.85
N GLY A 107 28.77 -9.14 -14.04
CA GLY A 107 28.49 -8.49 -12.76
C GLY A 107 27.97 -7.06 -12.90
N ILE A 108 27.37 -6.72 -14.05
CA ILE A 108 26.76 -5.41 -14.27
C ILE A 108 25.50 -5.32 -13.39
N PRO A 109 25.39 -4.32 -12.51
CA PRO A 109 24.21 -4.16 -11.66
C PRO A 109 22.93 -3.99 -12.50
N ALA A 110 21.86 -4.67 -12.09
CA ALA A 110 20.55 -4.45 -12.65
C ALA A 110 20.07 -3.01 -12.39
N GLU A 111 19.40 -2.44 -13.38
CA GLU A 111 18.70 -1.17 -13.20
C GLU A 111 17.51 -1.40 -12.27
N HIS A 112 17.51 -0.68 -11.14
CA HIS A 112 16.43 -0.67 -10.18
C HIS A 112 15.81 0.73 -10.13
N LYS A 113 14.50 0.79 -9.88
CA LYS A 113 13.80 2.04 -9.56
C LYS A 113 13.03 1.85 -8.27
N THR A 114 12.96 2.92 -7.48
CA THR A 114 12.18 2.97 -6.25
C THR A 114 11.54 4.34 -6.15
N ILE A 115 10.24 4.38 -5.89
CA ILE A 115 9.48 5.60 -5.62
C ILE A 115 8.57 5.38 -4.41
N ASP A 116 8.16 6.47 -3.77
CA ASP A 116 7.11 6.43 -2.76
C ASP A 116 5.74 6.55 -3.46
N VAL A 117 4.80 5.68 -3.10
CA VAL A 117 3.41 5.68 -3.59
C VAL A 117 2.44 5.63 -2.42
N THR A 118 1.24 6.15 -2.62
CA THR A 118 0.15 6.02 -1.66
C THR A 118 -0.77 4.90 -2.11
N ILE A 119 -1.04 3.93 -1.23
CA ILE A 119 -2.06 2.90 -1.49
C ILE A 119 -3.42 3.61 -1.67
N PRO A 120 -4.11 3.44 -2.81
CA PRO A 120 -5.37 4.13 -3.04
C PRO A 120 -6.46 3.62 -2.09
N GLN A 121 -7.58 4.33 -2.02
CA GLN A 121 -8.78 3.76 -1.43
C GLN A 121 -9.31 2.64 -2.34
N PRO A 122 -9.88 1.56 -1.77
CA PRO A 122 -10.57 0.57 -2.56
C PRO A 122 -11.82 1.19 -3.22
N GLU A 123 -12.13 0.80 -4.45
CA GLU A 123 -13.35 1.23 -5.15
C GLU A 123 -14.63 0.85 -4.38
N SER A 124 -14.61 -0.29 -3.68
CA SER A 124 -15.71 -0.74 -2.83
C SER A 124 -15.23 -1.64 -1.69
N ALA A 125 -16.17 -2.02 -0.81
CA ALA A 125 -15.90 -2.99 0.25
C ALA A 125 -15.49 -4.39 -0.26
N THR A 126 -15.72 -4.68 -1.55
CA THR A 126 -15.38 -5.97 -2.18
C THR A 126 -14.07 -5.93 -2.99
N SER A 127 -13.39 -4.79 -3.03
CA SER A 127 -12.16 -4.64 -3.81
C SER A 127 -11.08 -5.57 -3.34
N ARG A 128 -10.57 -6.38 -4.27
CA ARG A 128 -9.62 -7.45 -4.00
C ARG A 128 -8.42 -7.46 -4.94
N TYR A 129 -8.39 -6.62 -5.96
CA TYR A 129 -7.27 -6.56 -6.90
C TYR A 129 -6.58 -5.20 -6.83
N LEU A 130 -5.27 -5.21 -6.64
CA LEU A 130 -4.42 -4.03 -6.73
C LEU A 130 -3.60 -4.12 -8.02
N ARG A 131 -3.81 -3.19 -8.94
CA ARG A 131 -3.06 -3.08 -10.19
C ARG A 131 -1.98 -2.02 -10.02
N VAL A 132 -0.77 -2.34 -10.47
CA VAL A 132 0.36 -1.40 -10.50
C VAL A 132 0.73 -1.14 -11.95
N TYR A 133 0.62 0.11 -12.39
CA TYR A 133 0.97 0.55 -13.73
C TYR A 133 2.35 1.18 -13.68
N PHE A 134 3.35 0.51 -14.25
CA PHE A 134 4.72 1.00 -14.37
C PHE A 134 4.81 1.88 -15.61
N ARG A 135 4.87 3.20 -15.42
CA ARG A 135 4.82 4.18 -16.50
C ARG A 135 6.18 4.36 -17.16
N ASN A 136 6.20 4.58 -18.47
CA ASN A 136 7.44 4.72 -19.25
C ASN A 136 8.29 5.96 -18.86
N ASN A 137 7.68 6.96 -18.21
CA ASN A 137 8.31 8.18 -17.74
C ASN A 137 8.99 8.05 -16.35
N GLY A 138 9.04 6.85 -15.77
CA GLY A 138 9.66 6.62 -14.47
C GLY A 138 8.71 6.69 -13.26
N THR A 139 7.42 6.99 -13.46
CA THR A 139 6.42 6.96 -12.39
C THR A 139 5.68 5.63 -12.31
N ALA A 140 4.79 5.51 -11.34
CA ALA A 140 3.81 4.44 -11.30
C ALA A 140 2.46 4.94 -10.78
N GLU A 141 1.40 4.28 -11.19
CA GLU A 141 0.04 4.52 -10.69
C GLU A 141 -0.56 3.22 -10.14
N LEU A 142 -1.37 3.35 -9.09
CA LEU A 142 -2.03 2.23 -8.42
C LEU A 142 -3.54 2.36 -8.60
N GLN A 143 -4.20 1.24 -8.91
CA GLN A 143 -5.65 1.16 -9.02
C GLN A 143 -6.14 -0.03 -8.20
N TRP A 144 -7.12 0.16 -7.33
CA TRP A 144 -7.66 -0.90 -6.47
C TRP A 144 -9.11 -1.20 -6.82
N VAL A 145 -9.30 -2.32 -7.52
CA VAL A 145 -10.55 -2.68 -8.19
C VAL A 145 -11.23 -3.90 -7.59
N ASP A 146 -12.52 -4.01 -7.83
CA ASP A 146 -13.36 -5.17 -7.49
C ASP A 146 -13.11 -6.35 -8.42
N ASP A 147 -12.98 -6.05 -9.70
CA ASP A 147 -12.94 -7.04 -10.77
C ASP A 147 -11.86 -6.69 -11.80
N MET A 148 -11.26 -7.72 -12.40
CA MET A 148 -10.20 -7.53 -13.39
C MET A 148 -10.72 -7.08 -14.76
N ASN A 149 -12.03 -7.10 -14.98
CA ASN A 149 -12.69 -6.49 -16.14
C ASN A 149 -12.95 -4.99 -15.95
N ALA A 150 -12.67 -4.42 -14.77
CA ALA A 150 -12.76 -2.98 -14.57
C ALA A 150 -11.81 -2.25 -15.55
N PRO A 151 -12.20 -1.07 -16.08
CA PRO A 151 -11.38 -0.33 -17.03
C PRO A 151 -9.96 -0.11 -16.51
N GLU A 152 -8.98 -0.35 -17.37
CA GLU A 152 -7.58 -0.04 -17.08
C GLU A 152 -7.32 1.46 -17.15
N LEU A 153 -6.32 1.92 -16.40
CA LEU A 153 -5.87 3.29 -16.53
C LEU A 153 -5.31 3.52 -17.95
N PRO A 154 -5.56 4.68 -18.58
CA PRO A 154 -5.01 4.96 -19.89
C PRO A 154 -3.48 4.93 -19.83
N PRO A 155 -2.80 4.55 -20.93
CA PRO A 155 -1.35 4.60 -21.00
C PRO A 155 -0.85 6.05 -20.96
N THR A 156 0.41 6.24 -20.59
CA THR A 156 1.08 7.54 -20.67
C THR A 156 1.02 8.05 -22.11
N ALA A 157 0.58 9.30 -22.31
CA ALA A 157 0.53 9.91 -23.64
C ALA A 157 1.93 9.90 -24.28
N GLN A 158 2.01 9.39 -25.52
CA GLN A 158 3.24 9.45 -26.30
C GLN A 158 3.55 10.92 -26.61
N GLN A 159 4.74 11.37 -26.23
CA GLN A 159 5.25 12.72 -26.55
C GLN A 159 5.89 12.73 -27.95
#